data_AF-A0A7V1XPF8-F1
#
_entry.id   AF-A0A7V1XPF8-F1
#
_cell.length_a   1.000
_cell.length_b   1.000
_cell.length_c   1.000
_cell.angle_alpha   90.00
_cell.angle_beta   90.00
_cell.angle_gamma   90.00
#
_symmetry.space_group_name_H-M   'P 1'
#
loop_
_entity.id
_entity.type
_entity.pdbx_description
1 polymer ?
#
loop_
_entity_poly.entity_id
_entity_poly.type
_entity_poly.pdbx_seq_one_letter_code
_entity_poly.pdbx_strand_id
1 'polypeptide(L)'
;MSVSTNDLKNGMTLDLDGTLFQVIEFQHVKPGKGGAFVRTKLRNLKTGAVIERTFNAGVKVGLAIVERKEMQYLYREGDSLVFMDLESYEQIPVPVEVAAGAERFLTEGSTATVAMHRGAP
;
A
#
# COMPACT_ATOMS: atom_id res chain seq x y z
N MET A 1 -6.19 12.17 7.06
CA MET A 1 -5.08 12.97 6.47
C MET A 1 -5.27 13.04 4.97
N SER A 2 -4.96 14.18 4.34
CA SER A 2 -5.13 14.38 2.90
C SER A 2 -3.91 15.10 2.31
N VAL A 3 -3.50 14.73 1.10
CA VAL A 3 -2.40 15.35 0.34
C VAL A 3 -2.95 16.03 -0.92
N SER A 4 -2.33 17.13 -1.35
CA SER A 4 -2.66 17.76 -2.63
C SER A 4 -2.13 16.92 -3.79
N THR A 5 -2.85 16.88 -4.90
CA THR A 5 -2.38 16.22 -6.14
C THR A 5 -1.09 16.85 -6.68
N ASN A 6 -0.81 18.11 -6.32
CA ASN A 6 0.44 18.78 -6.65
C ASN A 6 1.64 18.27 -5.83
N ASP A 7 1.39 17.65 -4.67
CA ASP A 7 2.45 17.19 -3.77
C ASP A 7 2.67 15.67 -3.85
N LEU A 8 2.05 15.01 -4.83
CA LEU A 8 2.22 13.58 -5.06
C LEU A 8 3.67 13.24 -5.36
N LYS A 9 4.12 12.12 -4.79
CA LYS A 9 5.43 11.52 -5.03
C LYS A 9 5.29 10.03 -5.26
N ASN A 10 6.21 9.46 -6.01
CA ASN A 10 6.31 8.02 -6.18
C ASN A 10 6.47 7.34 -4.80
N GLY A 11 5.80 6.21 -4.61
CA GLY A 11 5.80 5.46 -3.36
C GLY A 11 4.76 5.89 -2.33
N MET A 12 4.14 7.08 -2.47
CA MET A 12 3.04 7.50 -1.59
C MET A 12 1.85 6.55 -1.72
N THR A 13 1.18 6.28 -0.60
CA THR A 13 -0.07 5.48 -0.60
C THR A 13 -1.27 6.42 -0.43
N LEU A 14 -2.19 6.32 -1.38
CA LEU A 14 -3.42 7.08 -1.43
C LEU A 14 -4.58 6.18 -1.01
N ASP A 15 -5.51 6.75 -0.24
CA ASP A 15 -6.81 6.15 0.02
C ASP A 15 -7.81 6.75 -0.98
N LEU A 16 -8.24 5.93 -1.94
CA LEU A 16 -9.21 6.29 -2.96
C LEU A 16 -10.44 5.42 -2.75
N ASP A 17 -11.49 6.02 -2.22
CA ASP A 17 -12.80 5.38 -2.04
C ASP A 17 -12.71 4.10 -1.17
N GLY A 18 -11.85 4.11 -0.14
CA GLY A 18 -11.64 2.98 0.77
C GLY A 18 -10.66 1.92 0.25
N THR A 19 -10.07 2.13 -0.93
CA THR A 19 -9.07 1.25 -1.51
C THR A 19 -7.70 1.92 -1.50
N LEU A 20 -6.69 1.18 -1.06
CA LEU A 20 -5.32 1.67 -0.98
C LEU A 20 -4.58 1.50 -2.30
N PHE A 21 -4.02 2.60 -2.79
CA PHE A 21 -3.25 2.66 -4.02
C PHE A 21 -1.88 3.28 -3.78
N GLN A 22 -0.82 2.62 -4.22
CA GLN A 22 0.52 3.20 -4.24
C GLN A 22 0.78 3.92 -5.56
N VAL A 23 1.29 5.16 -5.50
CA VAL A 23 1.72 5.92 -6.67
C VAL A 23 2.99 5.28 -7.23
N ILE A 24 2.91 4.74 -8.46
CA ILE A 24 4.07 4.22 -9.19
C ILE A 24 4.78 5.36 -9.90
N GLU A 25 4.02 6.16 -10.63
CA GLU A 25 4.49 7.32 -11.38
C GLU A 25 3.40 8.40 -11.41
N PHE A 26 3.84 9.65 -11.55
CA PHE A 26 2.95 10.78 -11.79
C PHE A 26 3.58 11.76 -12.77
N GLN A 27 2.73 12.50 -13.49
CA GLN A 27 3.13 13.52 -14.43
C GLN A 27 2.24 14.75 -14.24
N HIS A 28 2.86 15.88 -13.87
CA HIS A 28 2.19 17.17 -13.89
C HIS A 28 2.17 17.72 -15.32
N VAL A 29 0.98 18.03 -15.81
CA VAL A 29 0.78 18.59 -17.14
C VAL A 29 0.16 19.97 -17.02
N LYS A 30 0.84 20.97 -17.57
CA LYS A 30 0.37 22.36 -17.69
C LYS A 30 0.15 22.65 -19.19
N PRO A 31 -1.07 22.44 -19.72
CA PRO A 31 -1.33 22.69 -21.12
C PRO A 31 -1.31 24.19 -21.42
N GLY A 32 -0.95 24.58 -22.65
CA GLY A 32 -0.96 25.99 -23.08
C GLY A 32 -2.35 26.63 -23.07
N LYS A 33 -3.42 25.81 -23.08
CA LYS A 33 -4.82 26.22 -22.92
C LYS A 33 -5.55 25.15 -22.09
N GLY A 34 -6.21 25.57 -21.01
CA GLY A 34 -6.94 24.69 -20.08
C GLY A 34 -6.31 24.61 -18.68
N GLY A 35 -7.00 23.94 -17.76
CA GLY A 35 -6.52 23.74 -16.38
C GLY A 35 -5.36 22.73 -16.31
N ALA A 36 -4.48 22.90 -15.32
CA ALA A 36 -3.43 21.94 -15.03
C ALA A 36 -4.00 20.65 -14.43
N PHE A 37 -3.39 19.52 -14.76
CA PHE A 37 -3.80 18.20 -14.25
C PHE A 37 -2.58 17.32 -13.97
N VAL A 38 -2.82 16.27 -13.20
CA VAL A 38 -1.82 15.29 -12.78
C VAL A 38 -2.26 13.92 -13.25
N ARG A 39 -1.53 13.33 -14.20
CA ARG A 39 -1.70 11.92 -14.58
C ARG A 39 -0.95 11.06 -13.60
N THR A 40 -1.55 9.98 -13.15
CA THR A 40 -0.92 9.05 -12.20
C THR A 40 -1.12 7.62 -12.67
N LYS A 41 -0.11 6.79 -12.42
CA LYS A 41 -0.23 5.34 -12.49
C LYS A 41 -0.15 4.80 -11.07
N LEU A 42 -1.16 4.05 -10.70
CA LEU A 42 -1.44 3.64 -9.34
C LEU A 42 -1.47 2.13 -9.27
N ARG A 43 -0.79 1.53 -8.29
CA ARG A 43 -0.87 0.09 -7.99
C ARG A 43 -1.83 -0.12 -6.82
N ASN A 44 -2.87 -0.90 -7.02
CA ASN A 44 -3.72 -1.37 -5.93
C ASN A 44 -2.88 -2.25 -4.99
N LEU A 45 -2.83 -1.90 -3.70
CA LEU A 45 -2.03 -2.65 -2.73
C LEU A 45 -2.63 -4.01 -2.38
N LYS A 46 -3.95 -4.20 -2.53
CA LYS A 46 -4.64 -5.45 -2.24
C LYS A 46 -4.57 -6.43 -3.40
N THR A 47 -4.76 -5.96 -4.63
CA THR A 47 -4.85 -6.84 -5.82
C THR A 47 -3.61 -6.82 -6.71
N GLY A 48 -2.68 -5.88 -6.49
CA GLY A 48 -1.53 -5.67 -7.36
C GLY A 48 -1.85 -5.04 -8.73
N ALA A 49 -3.15 -4.86 -9.06
CA ALA A 49 -3.58 -4.29 -10.33
C ALA A 49 -3.07 -2.86 -10.50
N VAL A 50 -2.65 -2.51 -11.72
CA VAL A 50 -2.17 -1.17 -12.05
C VAL A 50 -3.24 -0.43 -12.84
N ILE A 51 -3.63 0.75 -12.38
CA ILE A 51 -4.61 1.62 -13.03
C ILE A 51 -4.01 2.98 -13.33
N GLU A 52 -4.55 3.65 -14.33
CA GLU A 52 -4.24 5.05 -14.61
C GLU A 52 -5.39 5.94 -14.16
N ARG A 53 -5.08 7.00 -13.42
CA ARG A 53 -6.07 7.99 -12.96
C ARG A 53 -5.52 9.38 -13.16
N THR A 54 -6.35 10.27 -13.70
CA THR A 54 -6.03 11.69 -13.87
C THR A 54 -6.77 12.51 -12.82
N PHE A 55 -6.07 13.40 -12.15
CA PHE A 55 -6.63 14.33 -11.19
C PHE A 55 -6.46 15.77 -11.67
N ASN A 56 -7.41 16.64 -11.36
CA ASN A 56 -7.17 18.08 -11.50
C ASN A 56 -6.06 18.51 -10.53
N ALA A 57 -5.23 19.47 -10.94
CA ALA A 57 -4.17 20.00 -10.09
C ALA A 57 -4.77 20.71 -8.86
N GLY A 58 -4.19 20.46 -7.67
CA GLY A 58 -4.60 21.07 -6.41
C GLY A 58 -5.77 20.39 -5.68
N VAL A 59 -6.32 19.30 -6.23
CA VAL A 59 -7.34 18.50 -5.53
C VAL A 59 -6.72 17.77 -4.34
N LYS A 60 -7.44 17.71 -3.22
CA LYS A 60 -7.03 16.91 -2.06
C LYS A 60 -7.46 15.47 -2.24
N VAL A 61 -6.55 14.54 -2.01
CA VAL A 61 -6.78 13.09 -2.01
C VAL A 61 -6.43 12.51 -0.64
N GLY A 62 -7.07 11.40 -0.26
CA GLY A 62 -6.79 10.72 1.00
C GLY A 62 -5.36 10.20 1.02
N LEU A 63 -4.64 10.44 2.12
CA LEU A 63 -3.30 9.90 2.33
C LEU A 63 -3.40 8.76 3.35
N ALA A 64 -2.89 7.58 2.97
CA ALA A 64 -2.76 6.44 3.84
C ALA A 64 -1.30 6.25 4.24
N ILE A 65 -1.05 6.14 5.54
CA ILE A 65 0.25 5.75 6.06
C ILE A 65 0.27 4.23 6.08
N VAL A 66 1.21 3.65 5.34
CA VAL A 66 1.49 2.22 5.34
C VAL A 66 2.87 2.04 5.92
N GLU A 67 2.93 1.34 7.04
CA GLU A 67 4.17 1.00 7.71
C GLU A 67 4.65 -0.35 7.19
N ARG A 68 5.91 -0.45 6.77
CA ARG A 68 6.50 -1.73 6.39
C ARG A 68 7.37 -2.19 7.53
N LYS A 69 7.03 -3.34 8.10
CA LYS A 69 7.73 -3.94 9.23
C LYS A 69 8.33 -5.26 8.81
N GLU A 70 9.55 -5.53 9.23
CA GLU A 70 10.15 -6.85 9.09
C GLU A 70 9.69 -7.73 10.24
N MET A 71 9.05 -8.85 9.91
CA MET A 71 8.48 -9.77 10.88
C MET A 71 8.93 -11.20 10.57
N GLN A 72 9.00 -12.03 11.60
CA GLN A 72 9.30 -13.45 11.44
C GLN A 72 8.02 -14.25 11.31
N TYR A 73 7.90 -15.08 10.28
CA TYR A 73 6.80 -16.03 10.15
C TYR A 73 6.99 -17.17 11.17
N LEU A 74 5.98 -17.42 12.00
CA LEU A 74 6.02 -18.46 13.01
C LEU A 74 5.37 -19.76 12.51
N TYR A 75 4.07 -19.73 12.25
CA TYR A 75 3.27 -20.88 11.84
C TYR A 75 1.96 -20.45 11.21
N ARG A 76 1.25 -21.40 10.60
CA ARG A 76 -0.10 -21.20 10.06
C ARG A 76 -1.14 -21.67 11.06
N GLU A 77 -2.16 -20.84 11.27
CA GLU A 77 -3.33 -21.15 12.10
C GLU A 77 -4.59 -21.02 11.25
N GLY A 78 -5.10 -22.14 10.72
CA GLY A 78 -6.25 -22.15 9.83
C GLY A 78 -6.04 -21.30 8.58
N ASP A 79 -6.80 -20.21 8.46
CA ASP A 79 -6.75 -19.24 7.36
C ASP A 79 -5.91 -17.99 7.67
N SER A 80 -5.13 -18.04 8.75
CA SER A 80 -4.19 -16.98 9.15
C SER A 80 -2.75 -17.49 9.19
N LEU A 81 -1.82 -16.61 8.88
CA LEU A 81 -0.38 -16.78 9.04
C LEU A 81 0.04 -15.95 10.25
N VAL A 82 0.65 -16.58 11.25
CA VAL A 82 1.08 -15.88 12.46
C VAL A 82 2.49 -15.38 12.25
N PHE A 83 2.67 -14.06 12.37
CA PHE A 83 3.96 -13.40 12.32
C PHE A 83 4.32 -12.80 13.68
N MET A 84 5.61 -12.66 13.95
CA MET A 84 6.12 -11.98 15.14
C MET A 84 6.92 -10.74 14.73
N ASP A 85 6.58 -9.59 15.29
CA ASP A 85 7.38 -8.37 15.16
C ASP A 85 8.73 -8.58 15.87
N LEU A 86 9.84 -8.32 15.16
CA LEU A 86 11.19 -8.55 15.68
C LEU A 86 11.65 -7.51 16.72
N GLU A 87 10.96 -6.38 16.83
CA GLU A 87 11.25 -5.31 17.79
C GLU A 87 10.38 -5.45 19.04
N SER A 88 9.06 -5.61 18.87
CA SER A 88 8.12 -5.68 20.00
C SER A 88 7.83 -7.10 20.49
N TYR A 89 8.20 -8.12 19.72
CA TYR A 89 7.84 -9.53 19.97
C TYR A 89 6.34 -9.81 19.99
N GLU A 90 5.51 -8.87 19.51
CA GLU A 90 4.08 -9.06 19.37
C GLU A 90 3.75 -10.00 18.21
N GLN A 91 2.79 -10.90 18.43
CA GLN A 91 2.31 -11.81 17.40
C GLN A 91 1.10 -11.21 16.70
N ILE A 92 1.14 -11.20 15.37
CA ILE A 92 0.11 -10.60 14.52
C ILE A 92 -0.40 -11.66 13.55
N PRO A 93 -1.70 -11.99 13.57
CA PRO A 93 -2.31 -12.86 12.58
C PRO A 93 -2.53 -12.09 11.27
N VAL A 94 -2.02 -12.63 10.17
CA VAL A 94 -2.21 -12.10 8.82
C VAL A 94 -3.09 -13.05 8.01
N PRO A 95 -4.27 -12.63 7.52
CA PRO A 95 -5.11 -13.50 6.70
C PRO A 95 -4.38 -13.99 5.45
N VAL A 96 -4.52 -15.27 5.10
CA VAL A 96 -3.84 -15.87 3.93
C VAL A 96 -4.21 -15.15 2.62
N GLU A 97 -5.42 -14.62 2.51
CA GLU A 97 -5.86 -13.84 1.35
C GLU A 97 -5.00 -12.59 1.11
N VAL A 98 -4.48 -11.98 2.18
CA VAL A 98 -3.62 -10.78 2.10
C VAL A 98 -2.23 -11.12 1.58
N ALA A 99 -1.74 -12.33 1.86
CA ALA A 99 -0.45 -12.80 1.36
C ALA A 99 -0.44 -13.03 -0.17
N ALA A 100 -1.62 -13.12 -0.81
CA ALA A 100 -1.78 -13.12 -2.26
C ALA A 100 -0.87 -14.13 -3.02
N GLY A 101 -0.65 -15.32 -2.47
CA GLY A 101 0.21 -16.37 -3.05
C GLY A 101 1.65 -16.36 -2.52
N ALA A 102 2.07 -15.32 -1.80
CA ALA A 102 3.38 -15.24 -1.16
C ALA A 102 3.55 -16.28 -0.05
N GLU A 103 2.45 -16.76 0.54
CA GLU A 103 2.47 -17.78 1.60
C GLU A 103 3.15 -19.08 1.17
N ARG A 104 3.15 -19.36 -0.14
CA ARG A 104 3.78 -20.56 -0.72
C ARG A 104 5.30 -20.54 -0.66
N PHE A 105 5.88 -19.36 -0.42
CA PHE A 105 7.32 -19.14 -0.32
C PHE A 105 7.78 -18.93 1.13
N LEU A 106 6.86 -18.97 2.10
CA LEU A 106 7.18 -18.82 3.51
C LEU A 106 7.52 -20.16 4.15
N THR A 107 8.67 -20.22 4.80
CA THR A 107 9.06 -21.32 5.69
C THR A 107 9.07 -20.83 7.13
N GLU A 108 8.66 -21.66 8.08
CA GLU A 108 8.69 -21.30 9.50
C GLU A 108 10.07 -20.79 9.91
N GLY A 109 10.11 -19.69 10.64
CA GLY A 109 11.33 -19.00 11.05
C GLY A 109 11.92 -18.04 10.02
N SER A 110 11.39 -17.97 8.79
CA SER A 110 11.82 -16.98 7.78
C SER A 110 11.32 -15.57 8.12
N THR A 111 12.05 -14.54 7.70
CA THR A 111 11.61 -13.15 7.81
C THR A 111 10.89 -12.70 6.54
N ALA A 112 9.88 -11.85 6.71
CA ALA A 112 9.10 -11.25 5.62
C ALA A 112 8.76 -9.80 5.96
N THR A 113 8.63 -8.96 4.94
CA THR A 113 8.13 -7.59 5.11
C THR A 113 6.60 -7.59 5.07
N VAL A 114 5.98 -7.24 6.20
CA VAL A 114 4.53 -7.07 6.33
C VAL A 114 4.17 -5.59 6.23
N ALA A 115 3.23 -5.26 5.34
CA ALA A 115 2.71 -3.91 5.19
C ALA A 115 1.51 -3.73 6.11
N MET A 116 1.59 -2.80 7.06
CA MET A 116 0.55 -2.52 8.05
C MET A 116 -0.13 -1.18 7.75
N HIS A 117 -1.45 -1.14 7.80
CA HIS A 117 -2.26 0.07 7.75
C HIS A 117 -3.21 0.14 8.95
N ARG A 118 -3.03 1.14 9.83
CA ARG A 118 -3.85 1.35 11.04
C ARG A 118 -3.94 0.10 11.96
N GLY A 119 -2.85 -0.66 12.06
CA GLY A 119 -2.81 -1.89 12.86
C GLY A 119 -3.39 -3.14 12.17
N ALA A 120 -3.90 -3.01 10.94
CA ALA A 120 -4.29 -4.15 10.11
C ALA A 120 -3.19 -4.48 9.09
N PRO A 121 -2.83 -5.75 8.90
CA PRO A 121 -1.95 -6.19 7.81
C PRO A 121 -2.63 -6.17 6.43
#